data_AF-A0A5U6SPH4-F1
#
_entry.id   AF-A0A5U6SPH4-F1
#
_cell.length_a   1.000
_cell.length_b   1.000
_cell.length_c   1.000
_cell.angle_alpha   90.00
_cell.angle_beta   90.00
_cell.angle_gamma   90.00
#
_symmetry.space_group_name_H-M   'P 1'
#
loop_
_entity.id
_entity.type
_entity.pdbx_description
1 polymer ?
#
loop_
_entity_poly.entity_id
_entity_poly.type
_entity_poly.pdbx_seq_one_letter_code
_entity_poly.pdbx_strand_id
1 'polypeptide(L)'
;MADKIEVKLDFDAQDVQRQLMRLEEREIPFAMALTATRTAKAAQLALKDEISRVFDNPTPWIQNSTYILAAKKSDPKAVVYAREWGGTPAPTTLTPQIEGGERQYKRSEGALRAGGFLPNGWQVAPGPGAKRDKYGNINRGQLQQVLSGLRVQRDVHQNRRQGKPTEFFVIRPGTSNPLQPGVWQRVGRRPSLILTFIQRPDYSQRLDWHGVALRAGEAAFTDEIAKAIDELLAKKFD
;
A
#
# COMPACT_ATOMS: atom_id res chain seq x y z
N MET A 1 18.67 52.61 -50.30
CA MET A 1 17.81 52.94 -49.14
C MET A 1 17.06 51.66 -48.81
N ALA A 2 17.11 51.16 -47.57
CA ALA A 2 16.38 49.95 -47.19
C ALA A 2 14.90 50.29 -47.05
N ASP A 3 14.03 49.56 -47.75
CA ASP A 3 12.58 49.70 -47.64
C ASP A 3 12.11 49.34 -46.24
N LYS A 4 11.21 50.16 -45.69
CA LYS A 4 10.54 49.87 -44.41
C LYS A 4 9.52 48.76 -44.62
N ILE A 5 9.60 47.72 -43.79
CA ILE A 5 8.54 46.72 -43.63
C ILE A 5 7.69 47.15 -42.43
N GLU A 6 6.43 47.50 -42.69
CA GLU A 6 5.44 47.73 -41.64
C GLU A 6 4.70 46.42 -41.35
N VAL A 7 4.79 45.94 -40.11
CA VAL A 7 4.00 44.80 -39.62
C VAL A 7 2.81 45.37 -38.85
N LYS A 8 1.61 45.21 -39.41
CA LYS A 8 0.36 45.63 -38.78
C LYS A 8 -0.37 44.39 -38.27
N LEU A 9 -0.68 44.38 -36.98
CA LEU A 9 -1.49 43.33 -36.35
C LEU A 9 -2.94 43.80 -36.33
N ASP A 10 -3.78 43.25 -37.20
CA ASP A 10 -5.24 43.44 -37.13
C ASP A 10 -5.80 42.42 -36.13
N PHE A 11 -6.13 42.88 -34.92
CA PHE A 11 -6.86 42.09 -33.94
C PHE A 11 -8.32 42.53 -33.90
N ASP A 12 -9.24 41.58 -34.06
CA ASP A 12 -10.63 41.79 -33.67
C ASP A 12 -10.73 41.75 -32.15
N ALA A 13 -11.05 42.90 -31.55
CA ALA A 13 -11.20 43.03 -30.09
C ALA A 13 -12.24 42.04 -29.53
N GLN A 14 -13.30 41.72 -30.27
CA GLN A 14 -14.30 40.74 -29.84
C GLN A 14 -13.75 39.33 -29.85
N ASP A 15 -12.89 38.99 -30.81
CA ASP A 15 -12.28 37.67 -30.87
C ASP A 15 -11.26 37.47 -29.74
N VAL A 16 -10.41 38.47 -29.50
CA VAL A 16 -9.47 38.45 -28.37
C VAL A 16 -10.22 38.30 -27.04
N GLN A 17 -11.32 39.03 -26.85
CA GLN A 17 -12.15 38.92 -25.65
C GLN A 17 -12.73 37.50 -25.48
N ARG A 18 -13.27 36.89 -26.54
CA ARG A 18 -13.78 35.50 -26.49
C ARG A 18 -12.67 34.49 -26.16
N GLN A 19 -11.48 34.68 -26.72
CA GLN A 19 -10.35 33.80 -26.46
C GLN A 19 -9.88 33.89 -25.00
N LEU A 20 -9.83 35.11 -24.43
CA LEU A 20 -9.49 35.35 -23.02
C LEU A 20 -10.52 34.74 -22.07
N MET A 21 -11.82 34.92 -22.33
CA MET A 21 -12.87 34.27 -21.51
C MET A 21 -12.75 32.75 -21.53
N ARG A 22 -12.51 32.16 -22.72
CA ARG A 22 -12.32 30.71 -22.84
C ARG A 22 -11.08 30.24 -22.09
N LEU A 23 -10.00 31.00 -22.11
CA LEU A 23 -8.76 30.70 -21.38
C LEU A 23 -9.04 30.63 -19.88
N GLU A 24 -9.70 31.64 -19.33
CA GLU A 24 -10.07 31.75 -17.91
C GLU A 24 -11.03 30.64 -17.48
N GLU A 25 -12.12 30.43 -18.20
CA GLU A 25 -13.19 29.52 -17.76
C GLU A 25 -12.87 28.03 -17.95
N ARG A 26 -12.04 27.68 -18.95
CA ARG A 26 -11.88 26.28 -19.37
C ARG A 26 -10.47 25.75 -19.34
N GLU A 27 -9.52 26.56 -19.79
CA GLU A 27 -8.17 26.08 -20.10
C GLU A 27 -7.26 26.22 -18.88
N ILE A 28 -7.28 27.36 -18.17
CA ILE A 28 -6.54 27.51 -16.91
C ILE A 28 -6.97 26.45 -15.89
N PRO A 29 -8.28 26.24 -15.60
CA PRO A 29 -8.70 25.19 -14.67
C PRO A 29 -8.30 23.78 -15.13
N PHE A 30 -8.27 23.53 -16.44
CA PHE A 30 -7.80 22.27 -16.99
C PHE A 30 -6.29 22.09 -16.80
N ALA A 31 -5.48 23.10 -17.11
CA ALA A 31 -4.03 23.06 -16.93
C ALA A 31 -3.66 22.90 -15.45
N MET A 32 -4.38 23.56 -14.54
CA MET A 32 -4.20 23.38 -13.09
C MET A 32 -4.52 21.96 -12.64
N ALA A 33 -5.66 21.40 -13.05
CA ALA A 33 -6.03 20.03 -12.73
C ALA A 33 -5.04 19.00 -13.32
N LEU A 34 -4.56 19.26 -14.54
CA LEU A 34 -3.57 18.42 -15.21
C LEU A 34 -2.23 18.45 -14.47
N THR A 35 -1.75 19.65 -14.13
CA THR A 35 -0.52 19.86 -13.34
C THR A 35 -0.60 19.13 -12.01
N ALA A 36 -1.68 19.32 -11.25
CA ALA A 36 -1.88 18.65 -9.96
C ALA A 36 -1.88 17.12 -10.11
N THR A 37 -2.55 16.60 -11.14
CA THR A 37 -2.63 15.15 -11.39
C THR A 37 -1.27 14.57 -11.79
N ARG A 38 -0.51 15.25 -12.65
CA ARG A 38 0.83 14.82 -13.07
C ARG A 38 1.85 14.91 -11.92
N THR A 39 1.76 15.96 -11.10
CA THR A 39 2.57 16.11 -9.87
C THR A 39 2.29 14.95 -8.89
N ALA A 40 1.02 14.63 -8.66
CA ALA A 40 0.65 13.47 -7.83
C ALA A 40 1.14 12.15 -8.41
N LYS A 41 1.24 12.04 -9.74
CA LYS A 41 1.81 10.87 -10.42
C LYS A 41 3.31 10.70 -10.19
N ALA A 42 4.06 11.79 -10.20
CA ALA A 42 5.48 11.77 -9.82
C ALA A 42 5.65 11.32 -8.36
N ALA A 43 4.84 11.87 -7.44
CA ALA A 43 4.85 11.47 -6.03
C ALA A 43 4.48 9.98 -5.83
N GLN A 44 3.47 9.48 -6.54
CA GLN A 44 3.08 8.06 -6.51
C GLN A 44 4.22 7.15 -6.99
N LEU A 45 4.92 7.52 -8.07
CA LEU A 45 6.04 6.75 -8.58
C LEU A 45 7.18 6.70 -7.56
N ALA A 46 7.54 7.84 -6.98
CA ALA A 46 8.58 7.89 -5.95
C ALA A 46 8.22 7.05 -4.71
N LEU A 47 6.95 7.06 -4.29
CA LEU A 47 6.47 6.17 -3.21
C LEU A 47 6.59 4.70 -3.57
N LYS A 48 6.27 4.34 -4.81
CA LYS A 48 6.40 2.96 -5.31
C LYS A 48 7.87 2.50 -5.31
N ASP A 49 8.78 3.38 -5.67
CA ASP A 49 10.22 3.10 -5.64
C ASP A 49 10.74 2.98 -4.20
N GLU A 50 10.28 3.86 -3.31
CA GLU A 50 10.60 3.81 -1.89
C GLU A 50 10.14 2.50 -1.24
N ILE A 51 8.93 2.01 -1.57
CA ILE A 51 8.44 0.70 -1.13
C ILE A 51 9.39 -0.42 -1.54
N SER A 52 9.88 -0.39 -2.79
CA SER A 52 10.86 -1.38 -3.30
C SER A 52 12.20 -1.30 -2.58
N ARG A 53 12.60 -0.09 -2.16
CA ARG A 53 13.89 0.18 -1.51
C ARG A 53 13.89 -0.23 -0.05
N VAL A 54 12.79 0.02 0.66
CA VAL A 54 12.71 -0.14 2.12
C VAL A 54 12.31 -1.56 2.52
N PHE A 55 11.47 -2.24 1.73
CA PHE A 55 10.98 -3.57 2.05
C PHE A 55 11.77 -4.67 1.35
N ASP A 56 11.99 -5.76 2.09
CA ASP A 56 12.60 -6.96 1.55
C ASP A 56 11.56 -7.75 0.75
N ASN A 57 11.70 -7.76 -0.58
CA ASN A 57 10.87 -8.53 -1.51
C ASN A 57 9.35 -8.30 -1.32
N PRO A 58 8.87 -7.06 -1.48
CA PRO A 58 7.46 -6.72 -1.28
C PRO A 58 6.56 -7.48 -2.25
N THR A 59 5.42 -7.96 -1.75
CA THR A 59 4.42 -8.60 -2.62
C THR A 59 3.89 -7.60 -3.66
N PRO A 60 3.46 -8.05 -4.86
CA PRO A 60 2.84 -7.18 -5.86
C PRO A 60 1.63 -6.40 -5.34
N TRP A 61 0.97 -6.91 -4.30
CA TRP A 61 -0.13 -6.23 -3.62
C TRP A 61 0.35 -4.93 -2.96
N ILE A 62 1.43 -4.98 -2.17
CA ILE A 62 2.03 -3.82 -1.51
C ILE A 62 2.77 -2.95 -2.53
N GLN A 63 3.48 -3.56 -3.49
CA GLN A 63 4.19 -2.81 -4.53
C GLN A 63 3.25 -1.93 -5.38
N ASN A 64 2.01 -2.36 -5.57
CA ASN A 64 1.02 -1.63 -6.36
C ASN A 64 -0.11 -1.08 -5.47
N SER A 65 0.15 -0.81 -4.19
CA SER A 65 -0.88 -0.28 -3.29
C SER A 65 -0.99 1.23 -3.29
N THR A 66 -0.14 1.98 -3.99
CA THR A 66 -0.22 3.45 -4.10
C THR A 66 -1.17 3.83 -5.24
N TYR A 67 -2.12 4.73 -5.00
CA TYR A 67 -3.13 5.19 -5.96
C TYR A 67 -3.24 6.71 -5.98
N ILE A 68 -3.84 7.24 -7.05
CA ILE A 68 -4.08 8.67 -7.23
C ILE A 68 -5.57 8.91 -7.41
N LEU A 69 -6.09 9.89 -6.69
CA LEU A 69 -7.34 10.56 -7.02
C LEU A 69 -6.97 11.78 -7.86
N ALA A 70 -7.31 11.74 -9.15
CA ALA A 70 -6.99 12.81 -10.07
C ALA A 70 -7.76 14.09 -9.73
N ALA A 71 -7.13 15.24 -10.00
CA ALA A 71 -7.75 16.54 -9.81
C ALA A 71 -8.85 16.80 -10.85
N LYS A 72 -9.81 17.65 -10.50
CA LYS A 72 -10.91 18.08 -11.38
C LYS A 72 -10.71 19.53 -11.76
N LYS A 73 -11.27 19.97 -12.88
CA LYS A 73 -11.25 21.40 -13.27
C LYS A 73 -11.83 22.31 -12.17
N SER A 74 -12.89 21.84 -11.50
CA SER A 74 -13.55 22.57 -10.41
C SER A 74 -12.80 22.50 -9.08
N ASP A 75 -11.86 21.57 -8.93
CA ASP A 75 -11.10 21.34 -7.70
C ASP A 75 -9.71 20.80 -8.09
N PRO A 76 -8.69 21.67 -8.24
CA PRO A 76 -7.35 21.32 -8.69
C PRO A 76 -6.54 20.58 -7.60
N LYS A 77 -7.20 19.74 -6.81
CA LYS A 77 -6.59 18.91 -5.76
C LYS A 77 -6.47 17.46 -6.23
N ALA A 78 -5.25 16.97 -6.32
CA ALA A 78 -4.97 15.54 -6.48
C ALA A 78 -4.54 14.93 -5.14
N VAL A 79 -4.86 13.66 -4.92
CA VAL A 79 -4.51 12.96 -3.66
C VAL A 79 -3.80 11.66 -3.98
N VAL A 80 -2.66 11.42 -3.33
CA VAL A 80 -1.98 10.12 -3.35
C VAL A 80 -2.36 9.36 -2.09
N TYR A 81 -2.85 8.13 -2.23
CA TYR A 81 -3.36 7.35 -1.12
C TYR A 81 -3.04 5.86 -1.28
N ALA A 82 -3.22 5.09 -0.20
CA ALA A 82 -3.00 3.64 -0.20
C ALA A 82 -4.31 2.88 -0.48
N ARG A 83 -4.21 1.77 -1.21
CA ARG A 83 -5.35 0.95 -1.64
C ARG A 83 -6.11 0.34 -0.47
N GLU A 84 -7.44 0.50 -0.47
CA GLU A 84 -8.31 -0.03 0.60
C GLU A 84 -9.24 -1.17 0.18
N TRP A 85 -9.35 -1.46 -1.13
CA TRP A 85 -10.27 -2.47 -1.65
C TRP A 85 -9.58 -3.72 -2.22
N GLY A 86 -10.33 -4.81 -2.36
CA GLY A 86 -9.90 -6.04 -3.04
C GLY A 86 -9.07 -7.01 -2.18
N GLY A 87 -9.14 -6.88 -0.86
CA GLY A 87 -8.38 -7.69 0.09
C GLY A 87 -8.26 -7.03 1.44
N THR A 88 -7.18 -7.35 2.17
CA THR A 88 -6.80 -6.57 3.35
C THR A 88 -6.32 -5.19 2.89
N PRO A 89 -6.89 -4.08 3.42
CA PRO A 89 -6.43 -2.73 3.11
C PRO A 89 -4.92 -2.61 3.28
N ALA A 90 -4.24 -1.99 2.31
CA ALA A 90 -2.81 -1.75 2.40
C ALA A 90 -2.40 -0.92 3.64
N PRO A 91 -3.18 0.09 4.09
CA PRO A 91 -2.91 0.81 5.34
C PRO A 91 -2.70 -0.12 6.55
N THR A 92 -3.43 -1.24 6.65
CA THR A 92 -3.24 -2.21 7.75
C THR A 92 -1.81 -2.73 7.86
N THR A 93 -1.08 -2.80 6.74
CA THR A 93 0.33 -3.23 6.70
C THR A 93 1.29 -2.04 6.67
N LEU A 94 0.92 -0.96 5.97
CA LEU A 94 1.78 0.19 5.75
C LEU A 94 1.83 1.14 6.94
N THR A 95 0.73 1.37 7.65
CA THR A 95 0.67 2.35 8.76
C THR A 95 1.74 2.12 9.81
N PRO A 96 1.99 0.89 10.33
CA PRO A 96 3.07 0.67 11.29
C PRO A 96 4.48 0.91 10.71
N GLN A 97 4.63 0.87 9.38
CA GLN A 97 5.90 1.19 8.71
C GLN A 97 6.06 2.69 8.43
N ILE A 98 4.95 3.44 8.39
CA ILE A 98 4.92 4.88 8.14
C ILE A 98 5.00 5.66 9.46
N GLU A 99 4.16 5.30 10.42
CA GLU A 99 4.02 6.02 11.69
C GLU A 99 4.79 5.35 12.84
N GLY A 100 5.20 4.09 12.65
CA GLY A 100 5.69 3.25 13.74
C GLY A 100 4.57 2.68 14.61
N GLY A 101 4.93 2.15 15.77
CA GLY A 101 3.99 1.63 16.75
C GLY A 101 3.54 0.19 16.47
N GLU A 102 2.29 -0.10 16.82
CA GLU A 102 1.78 -1.47 16.85
C GLU A 102 1.11 -1.88 15.54
N ARG A 103 1.36 -3.11 15.08
CA ARG A 103 0.55 -3.70 14.00
C ARG A 103 -0.77 -4.27 14.50
N GLN A 104 -1.79 -4.17 13.65
CA GLN A 104 -3.07 -4.85 13.87
C GLN A 104 -2.90 -6.38 13.87
N TYR A 105 -3.83 -7.06 14.55
CA TYR A 105 -3.89 -8.51 14.54
C TYR A 105 -4.33 -9.04 13.17
N LYS A 106 -3.68 -10.10 12.70
CA LYS A 106 -4.12 -10.83 11.51
C LYS A 106 -5.37 -11.64 11.85
N ARG A 107 -6.21 -11.92 10.85
CA ARG A 107 -7.41 -12.76 11.03
C ARG A 107 -7.08 -14.15 11.64
N SER A 108 -5.96 -14.75 11.23
CA SER A 108 -5.48 -16.03 11.78
C SER A 108 -5.09 -15.92 13.26
N GLU A 109 -4.54 -14.79 13.69
CA GLU A 109 -4.24 -14.53 15.11
C GLU A 109 -5.51 -14.37 15.91
N GLY A 110 -6.51 -13.67 15.37
CA GLY A 110 -7.85 -13.60 15.96
C GLY A 110 -8.49 -14.98 16.15
N ALA A 111 -8.39 -15.86 15.15
CA ALA A 111 -8.86 -17.24 15.24
C ALA A 111 -8.14 -18.05 16.34
N LEU A 112 -6.81 -17.98 16.38
CA LEU A 112 -6.02 -18.67 17.42
C LEU A 112 -6.33 -18.13 18.83
N ARG A 113 -6.60 -16.82 18.96
CA ARG A 113 -7.02 -16.21 20.24
C ARG A 113 -8.41 -16.67 20.65
N ALA A 114 -9.37 -16.69 19.73
CA ALA A 114 -10.73 -17.17 19.98
C ALA A 114 -10.76 -18.65 20.41
N GLY A 115 -9.88 -19.48 19.83
CA GLY A 115 -9.68 -20.86 20.28
C GLY A 115 -8.87 -21.02 21.58
N GLY A 116 -8.47 -19.92 22.22
CA GLY A 116 -7.67 -19.90 23.44
C GLY A 116 -6.21 -20.34 23.25
N PHE A 117 -5.72 -20.50 22.03
CA PHE A 117 -4.35 -20.97 21.77
C PHE A 117 -3.32 -19.84 21.86
N LEU A 118 -3.61 -18.68 21.30
CA LEU A 118 -2.74 -17.51 21.33
C LEU A 118 -3.16 -16.59 22.50
N PRO A 119 -2.25 -16.25 23.44
CA PRO A 119 -2.59 -15.34 24.53
C PRO A 119 -2.92 -13.92 24.03
N ASN A 120 -3.65 -13.17 24.86
CA ASN A 120 -3.90 -11.75 24.60
C ASN A 120 -2.59 -10.95 24.61
N GLY A 121 -2.43 -10.01 23.67
CA GLY A 121 -1.19 -9.25 23.50
C GLY A 121 -0.10 -9.98 22.70
N TRP A 122 -0.28 -11.28 22.41
CA TRP A 122 0.69 -12.06 21.65
C TRP A 122 0.31 -12.13 20.17
N GLN A 123 1.34 -12.26 19.35
CA GLN A 123 1.25 -12.32 17.91
C GLN A 123 2.01 -13.53 17.37
N VAL A 124 1.89 -13.79 16.08
CA VAL A 124 2.49 -14.94 15.42
C VAL A 124 3.53 -14.50 14.40
N ALA A 125 4.67 -15.18 14.41
CA ALA A 125 5.68 -15.12 13.36
C ALA A 125 5.98 -16.53 12.79
N PRO A 126 6.55 -16.63 11.58
CA PRO A 126 6.94 -17.91 11.00
C PRO A 126 8.01 -18.59 11.86
N GLY A 127 7.76 -19.83 12.27
CA GLY A 127 8.79 -20.70 12.86
C GLY A 127 9.73 -21.30 11.79
N PRO A 128 10.79 -22.02 12.20
CA PRO A 128 11.74 -22.65 11.28
C PRO A 128 11.10 -23.75 10.40
N GLY A 129 9.99 -24.36 10.86
CA GLY A 129 9.21 -25.34 10.09
C GLY A 129 8.14 -24.72 9.18
N ALA A 130 7.99 -23.39 9.19
CA ALA A 130 7.03 -22.71 8.32
C ALA A 130 7.48 -22.83 6.86
N LYS A 131 6.61 -23.38 6.01
CA LYS A 131 6.75 -23.23 4.56
C LYS A 131 6.52 -21.76 4.23
N ARG A 132 7.50 -21.14 3.57
CA ARG A 132 7.41 -19.75 3.12
C ARG A 132 7.04 -19.71 1.63
N ASP A 133 6.27 -18.72 1.23
CA ASP A 133 6.11 -18.40 -0.19
C ASP A 133 7.34 -17.66 -0.73
N LYS A 134 7.33 -17.35 -2.03
CA LYS A 134 8.43 -16.64 -2.69
C LYS A 134 8.71 -15.23 -2.14
N TYR A 135 7.81 -14.69 -1.32
CA TYR A 135 7.94 -13.38 -0.67
C TYR A 135 8.30 -13.50 0.83
N GLY A 136 8.61 -14.71 1.31
CA GLY A 136 8.96 -14.95 2.71
C GLY A 136 7.76 -15.02 3.66
N ASN A 137 6.53 -14.88 3.18
CA ASN A 137 5.32 -15.00 4.01
C ASN A 137 5.01 -16.46 4.31
N ILE A 138 4.27 -16.73 5.40
CA ILE A 138 3.78 -18.09 5.69
C ILE A 138 2.89 -18.56 4.53
N ASN A 139 3.14 -19.77 4.04
CA ASN A 139 2.35 -20.39 3.00
C ASN A 139 0.88 -20.48 3.44
N ARG A 140 -0.02 -19.94 2.61
CA ARG A 140 -1.45 -19.88 2.92
C ARG A 140 -2.04 -21.26 3.19
N GLY A 141 -1.69 -22.26 2.40
CA GLY A 141 -2.19 -23.63 2.56
C GLY A 141 -1.79 -24.24 3.91
N GLN A 142 -0.53 -24.09 4.31
CA GLN A 142 -0.05 -24.57 5.61
C GLN A 142 -0.76 -23.84 6.77
N LEU A 143 -0.96 -22.53 6.67
CA LEU A 143 -1.69 -21.77 7.68
C LEU A 143 -3.16 -22.25 7.79
N GLN A 144 -3.82 -22.53 6.67
CA GLN A 144 -5.18 -23.09 6.66
C GLN A 144 -5.23 -24.49 7.28
N GLN A 145 -4.23 -25.34 7.04
CA GLN A 145 -4.10 -26.66 7.68
C GLN A 145 -3.92 -26.54 9.20
N VAL A 146 -3.11 -25.58 9.66
CA VAL A 146 -2.95 -25.29 11.09
C VAL A 146 -4.28 -24.89 11.72
N LEU A 147 -4.97 -23.90 11.13
CA LEU A 147 -6.25 -23.42 11.69
C LEU A 147 -7.32 -24.51 11.67
N SER A 148 -7.40 -25.30 10.59
CA SER A 148 -8.33 -26.42 10.46
C SER A 148 -8.02 -27.55 11.43
N GLY A 149 -6.75 -27.89 11.62
CA GLY A 149 -6.29 -28.93 12.53
C GLY A 149 -6.47 -28.56 14.00
N LEU A 150 -6.37 -27.28 14.34
CA LEU A 150 -6.69 -26.73 15.66
C LEU A 150 -8.18 -26.41 15.85
N ARG A 151 -8.99 -26.59 14.79
CA ARG A 151 -10.43 -26.33 14.76
C ARG A 151 -10.83 -24.89 15.10
N VAL A 152 -10.04 -23.92 14.63
CA VAL A 152 -10.27 -22.49 14.86
C VAL A 152 -10.66 -21.72 13.60
N GLN A 153 -10.93 -22.40 12.49
CA GLN A 153 -11.50 -21.73 11.32
C GLN A 153 -12.83 -21.10 11.70
N ARG A 154 -13.09 -19.91 11.13
CA ARG A 154 -14.38 -19.22 11.26
C ARG A 154 -15.52 -20.06 10.68
N ASP A 155 -15.26 -20.72 9.56
CA ASP A 155 -16.19 -21.68 8.97
C ASP A 155 -15.93 -23.07 9.55
N VAL A 156 -16.88 -23.58 10.33
CA VAL A 156 -16.77 -24.86 11.02
C VAL A 156 -16.65 -26.02 10.02
N HIS A 157 -17.22 -25.90 8.81
CA HIS A 157 -17.13 -26.94 7.79
C HIS A 157 -15.72 -27.07 7.18
N GLN A 158 -14.88 -26.03 7.32
CA GLN A 158 -13.47 -26.06 6.92
C GLN A 158 -12.56 -26.65 8.00
N ASN A 159 -13.08 -26.86 9.22
CA ASN A 159 -12.33 -27.51 10.29
C ASN A 159 -12.28 -29.02 10.10
N ARG A 160 -11.16 -29.62 10.50
CA ARG A 160 -11.01 -31.08 10.49
C ARG A 160 -12.02 -31.70 11.47
N ARG A 161 -12.76 -32.71 11.01
CA ARG A 161 -13.81 -33.40 11.79
C ARG A 161 -13.33 -33.84 13.18
N GLN A 162 -14.26 -33.85 14.13
CA GLN A 162 -14.03 -34.35 15.49
C GLN A 162 -13.59 -35.82 15.47
N GLY A 163 -12.70 -36.21 16.40
CA GLY A 163 -12.15 -37.56 16.47
C GLY A 163 -11.02 -37.89 15.48
N LYS A 164 -10.82 -37.10 14.40
CA LYS A 164 -9.65 -37.30 13.53
C LYS A 164 -8.38 -36.74 14.18
N PRO A 165 -7.27 -37.51 14.23
CA PRO A 165 -6.01 -37.02 14.77
C PRO A 165 -5.52 -35.81 13.97
N THR A 166 -5.07 -34.78 14.68
CA THR A 166 -4.37 -33.64 14.09
C THR A 166 -2.87 -33.80 14.34
N GLU A 167 -2.09 -33.44 13.33
CA GLU A 167 -0.64 -33.36 13.46
C GLU A 167 -0.20 -32.10 14.21
N PHE A 168 -1.09 -31.12 14.42
CA PHE A 168 -0.74 -29.85 15.06
C PHE A 168 -1.07 -29.84 16.55
N PHE A 169 -0.17 -29.27 17.36
CA PHE A 169 -0.39 -29.01 18.79
C PHE A 169 0.19 -27.66 19.18
N VAL A 170 -0.28 -27.09 20.29
CA VAL A 170 0.10 -25.75 20.75
C VAL A 170 0.83 -25.83 22.07
N ILE A 171 1.93 -25.10 22.16
CA ILE A 171 2.61 -24.80 23.42
C ILE A 171 2.31 -23.35 23.78
N ARG A 172 1.65 -23.13 24.92
CA ARG A 172 1.34 -21.78 25.40
C ARG A 172 2.52 -21.21 26.20
N PRO A 173 2.75 -19.88 26.16
CA PRO A 173 3.68 -19.22 27.07
C PRO A 173 3.35 -19.53 28.54
N GLY A 174 4.38 -19.67 29.37
CA GLY A 174 4.23 -19.94 30.81
C GLY A 174 3.86 -21.38 31.18
N THR A 175 3.82 -22.30 30.21
CA THR A 175 3.70 -23.73 30.53
C THR A 175 5.06 -24.33 30.87
N SER A 176 5.13 -25.35 31.74
CA SER A 176 6.38 -26.05 32.12
C SER A 176 6.98 -26.90 31.00
N ASN A 177 6.64 -26.62 29.74
CA ASN A 177 7.12 -27.35 28.58
C ASN A 177 8.44 -26.70 28.08
N PRO A 178 9.49 -27.50 27.78
CA PRO A 178 10.77 -26.95 27.31
C PRO A 178 10.72 -26.43 25.86
N LEU A 179 9.65 -26.67 25.11
CA LEU A 179 9.50 -26.21 23.74
C LEU A 179 9.10 -24.72 23.69
N GLN A 180 9.61 -24.02 22.68
CA GLN A 180 9.21 -22.64 22.36
C GLN A 180 7.67 -22.51 22.23
N PRO A 181 7.05 -21.49 22.85
CA PRO A 181 5.65 -21.19 22.65
C PRO A 181 5.27 -20.99 21.17
N GLY A 182 4.22 -21.66 20.73
CA GLY A 182 3.86 -21.68 19.32
C GLY A 182 2.99 -22.86 18.91
N VAL A 183 2.72 -22.94 17.61
CA VAL A 183 2.08 -24.09 16.97
C VAL A 183 3.14 -24.99 16.35
N TRP A 184 3.13 -26.25 16.79
CA TRP A 184 4.05 -27.30 16.38
C TRP A 184 3.34 -28.34 15.52
N GLN A 185 4.06 -28.98 14.61
CA GLN A 185 3.61 -30.11 13.80
C GLN A 185 4.37 -31.39 14.20
N ARG A 186 3.64 -32.49 14.40
CA ARG A 186 4.20 -33.82 14.66
C ARG A 186 4.70 -34.41 13.34
N VAL A 187 6.00 -34.32 13.10
CA VAL A 187 6.64 -34.87 11.91
C VAL A 187 7.82 -35.75 12.33
N GLY A 188 7.78 -37.04 11.98
CA GLY A 188 8.84 -37.98 12.34
C GLY A 188 9.08 -38.06 13.85
N ARG A 189 10.36 -38.11 14.25
CA ARG A 189 10.78 -38.27 15.66
C ARG A 189 10.84 -36.95 16.46
N ARG A 190 11.00 -35.80 15.79
CA ARG A 190 11.09 -34.48 16.44
C ARG A 190 10.06 -33.53 15.83
N PRO A 191 9.20 -32.89 16.65
CA PRO A 191 8.20 -31.97 16.12
C PRO A 191 8.87 -30.73 15.51
N SER A 192 8.17 -30.09 14.57
CA SER A 192 8.65 -28.89 13.88
C SER A 192 7.81 -27.67 14.27
N LEU A 193 8.45 -26.56 14.64
CA LEU A 193 7.79 -25.32 15.02
C LEU A 193 7.33 -24.57 13.77
N ILE A 194 6.02 -24.50 13.55
CA ILE A 194 5.41 -23.87 12.37
C ILE A 194 5.15 -22.39 12.62
N LEU A 195 4.57 -22.06 13.77
CA LEU A 195 4.23 -20.68 14.14
C LEU A 195 4.84 -20.41 15.50
N THR A 196 5.75 -19.43 15.61
CA THR A 196 6.23 -18.98 16.92
C THR A 196 5.31 -17.92 17.48
N PHE A 197 5.02 -18.00 18.78
CA PHE A 197 4.30 -16.94 19.47
C PHE A 197 5.32 -15.92 19.98
N ILE A 198 5.08 -14.67 19.65
CA ILE A 198 5.90 -13.53 20.05
C ILE A 198 5.05 -12.57 20.86
N GLN A 199 5.68 -11.86 21.78
CA GLN A 199 5.07 -10.65 22.33
C GLN A 199 4.86 -9.64 21.20
N ARG A 200 3.94 -8.71 21.42
CA ARG A 200 3.65 -7.66 20.45
C ARG A 200 4.94 -6.91 20.10
N PRO A 201 5.36 -6.91 18.81
CA PRO A 201 6.50 -6.12 18.36
C PRO A 201 6.09 -4.65 18.26
N ASP A 202 7.05 -3.78 18.59
CA ASP A 202 6.96 -2.34 18.37
C ASP A 202 7.75 -1.99 17.09
N TYR A 203 7.10 -1.32 16.14
CA TYR A 203 7.70 -0.98 14.86
C TYR A 203 8.25 0.44 14.88
N SER A 204 9.45 0.62 14.33
CA SER A 204 9.96 1.93 13.98
C SER A 204 9.50 2.31 12.57
N GLN A 205 9.33 3.61 12.31
CA GLN A 205 9.14 4.11 10.96
C GLN A 205 10.28 3.63 10.04
N ARG A 206 9.91 3.04 8.91
CA ARG A 206 10.81 2.59 7.83
C ARG A 206 10.50 3.25 6.50
N LEU A 207 9.23 3.58 6.26
CA LEU A 207 8.73 4.15 5.01
C LEU A 207 8.45 5.64 5.21
N ASP A 208 9.28 6.51 4.63
CA ASP A 208 9.06 7.96 4.62
C ASP A 208 7.99 8.34 3.60
N TRP A 209 6.74 7.95 3.86
CA TRP A 209 5.62 8.17 2.95
C TRP A 209 5.40 9.65 2.65
N HIS A 210 5.34 10.48 3.69
CA HIS A 210 5.04 11.90 3.53
C HIS A 210 6.22 12.67 2.92
N GLY A 211 7.45 12.45 3.41
CA GLY A 211 8.62 13.18 2.94
C GLY A 211 8.98 12.82 1.51
N VAL A 212 8.92 11.54 1.12
CA VAL A 212 9.20 11.12 -0.28
C VAL A 212 8.17 11.70 -1.23
N ALA A 213 6.88 11.60 -0.91
CA ALA A 213 5.82 12.16 -1.76
C ALA A 213 5.95 13.68 -1.91
N LEU A 214 6.24 14.40 -0.82
CA LEU A 214 6.38 15.85 -0.85
C LEU A 214 7.57 16.28 -1.71
N ARG A 215 8.77 15.74 -1.45
CA ARG A 215 9.98 16.08 -2.21
C ARG A 215 9.83 15.77 -3.70
N ALA A 216 9.26 14.62 -4.05
CA ALA A 216 9.03 14.25 -5.44
C ALA A 216 7.96 15.12 -6.11
N GLY A 217 6.91 15.49 -5.38
CA GLY A 217 5.89 16.42 -5.87
C GLY A 217 6.45 17.81 -6.13
N GLU A 218 7.19 18.38 -5.17
CA GLU A 218 7.82 19.70 -5.31
C GLU A 218 8.82 19.74 -6.46
N ALA A 219 9.67 18.72 -6.59
CA ALA A 219 10.63 18.62 -7.69
C ALA A 219 9.95 18.53 -9.07
N ALA A 220 8.80 17.85 -9.16
CA ALA A 220 8.07 17.71 -10.42
C ALA A 220 7.18 18.93 -10.75
N PHE A 221 6.74 19.69 -9.75
CA PHE A 221 5.71 20.70 -9.92
C PHE A 221 6.05 21.75 -10.98
N THR A 222 7.28 22.30 -10.94
CA THR A 222 7.72 23.34 -11.88
C THR A 222 7.78 22.84 -13.32
N ASP A 223 8.24 21.61 -13.53
CA ASP A 223 8.28 21.01 -14.87
C ASP A 223 6.88 20.69 -15.38
N GLU A 224 6.00 20.21 -14.50
CA GLU A 224 4.63 19.84 -14.89
C GLU A 224 3.74 21.06 -15.16
N ILE A 225 3.93 22.17 -14.45
CA ILE A 225 3.21 23.42 -14.76
C ILE A 225 3.68 24.02 -16.08
N ALA A 226 4.99 24.01 -16.34
CA ALA A 226 5.54 24.49 -17.62
C ALA A 226 4.97 23.68 -18.80
N LYS A 227 5.00 22.34 -18.72
CA LYS A 227 4.38 21.47 -19.73
C LYS A 227 2.89 21.73 -19.92
N ALA A 228 2.15 21.94 -18.82
CA ALA A 228 0.71 22.21 -18.90
C ALA A 228 0.41 23.56 -19.57
N ILE A 229 1.25 24.57 -19.34
CA ILE A 229 1.16 25.88 -20.00
C ILE A 229 1.50 25.74 -21.49
N ASP A 230 2.57 25.04 -21.83
CA ASP A 230 2.96 24.82 -23.23
C ASP A 230 1.87 24.08 -24.01
N GLU A 231 1.26 23.04 -23.41
CA GLU A 231 0.11 22.33 -23.99
C GLU A 231 -1.12 23.23 -24.15
N LEU A 232 -1.31 24.19 -23.24
CA LEU A 232 -2.39 25.16 -23.29
C LEU A 232 -2.17 26.17 -24.42
N LEU A 233 -0.93 26.65 -24.61
CA LEU A 233 -0.57 27.60 -25.67
C LEU A 233 -0.64 26.93 -27.05
N ALA A 234 -0.10 25.72 -27.19
CA ALA A 234 -0.10 24.98 -28.46
C ALA A 234 -1.52 24.72 -28.98
N LYS A 235 -2.49 24.46 -28.10
CA LYS A 235 -3.91 24.23 -28.48
C LYS A 235 -4.66 25.47 -28.97
N LYS A 236 -4.07 26.66 -28.89
CA LYS A 236 -4.78 27.94 -29.12
C LYS A 236 -4.35 28.68 -30.38
N PHE A 237 -3.18 28.35 -30.91
CA PHE A 237 -2.64 28.99 -32.10
C PHE A 237 -2.66 28.09 -33.35
N ASP A 238 -3.35 26.95 -33.26
CA ASP A 238 -3.87 26.16 -34.40
C ASP A 238 -5.36 26.46 -34.60
#